data_AF-A0A2V2MVU2-F1
#
_entry.id   AF-A0A2V2MVU2-F1
#
_cell.length_a   1.000
_cell.length_b   1.000
_cell.length_c   1.000
_cell.angle_alpha   90.00
_cell.angle_beta   90.00
_cell.angle_gamma   90.00
#
_symmetry.space_group_name_H-M   'P 1'
#
loop_
_entity.id
_entity.type
_entity.pdbx_description
1 polymer ?
#
loop_
_entity_poly.entity_id
_entity_poly.type
_entity_poly.pdbx_seq_one_letter_code
_entity_poly.pdbx_strand_id
1 'polypeptide(L)'
;MCADHLCTDIVSRAKRVIRQNHWLVRGDRIGFFEGMRGSEPLFVFLENLLNNRSDVGLIRLILPDSATLNEPVPLQALSDIAIKAGVTRIALSDTTEDIAVRTLDALFSDKVDLLLNGDHPNLSIPVMLPFREIPDKELQLFADHYGVSVRGLEYQEYHLISLEKSLRTLLGEFTAGHPSAPHAMRHYHDNLLFLTSED
;
A
#
# COMPACT_ATOMS: atom_id res chain seq x y z
N MET A 1 -10.49 -3.95 -22.97
CA MET A 1 -9.12 -3.45 -22.68
C MET A 1 -8.16 -4.62 -22.79
N CYS A 2 -7.01 -4.48 -23.46
CA CYS A 2 -5.98 -5.55 -23.48
C CYS A 2 -5.02 -5.38 -22.28
N ALA A 3 -4.18 -6.39 -22.03
CA ALA A 3 -3.21 -6.37 -20.93
C ALA A 3 -2.28 -5.14 -20.95
N ASP A 4 -1.76 -4.75 -22.12
CA ASP A 4 -0.85 -3.60 -22.24
C ASP A 4 -1.55 -2.27 -21.89
N HIS A 5 -2.79 -2.10 -22.35
CA HIS A 5 -3.59 -0.92 -22.04
C HIS A 5 -3.97 -0.87 -20.56
N LEU A 6 -4.28 -2.01 -19.94
CA LEU A 6 -4.51 -2.10 -18.50
C LEU A 6 -3.26 -1.69 -17.72
N CYS A 7 -2.09 -2.23 -18.09
CA CYS A 7 -0.84 -1.90 -17.41
C CYS A 7 -0.49 -0.41 -17.55
N THR A 8 -0.71 0.15 -18.74
CA THR A 8 -0.51 1.60 -18.99
C THR A 8 -1.44 2.45 -18.13
N ASP A 9 -2.70 2.04 -17.97
CA ASP A 9 -3.67 2.71 -17.12
C ASP A 9 -3.29 2.64 -15.63
N ILE A 10 -2.90 1.46 -15.13
CA ILE A 10 -2.43 1.26 -13.75
C ILE A 10 -1.23 2.15 -13.45
N VAL A 11 -0.22 2.17 -14.34
CA VAL A 11 0.96 3.03 -14.19
C VAL A 11 0.55 4.51 -14.19
N SER A 12 -0.42 4.90 -15.01
CA SER A 12 -0.90 6.28 -15.09
C SER A 12 -1.62 6.72 -13.81
N ARG A 13 -2.47 5.86 -13.24
CA ARG A 13 -3.12 6.10 -11.94
C ARG A 13 -2.10 6.17 -10.80
N ALA A 14 -1.17 5.23 -10.71
CA ALA A 14 -0.13 5.24 -9.68
C ALA A 14 0.74 6.51 -9.75
N LYS A 15 1.17 6.92 -10.95
CA LYS A 15 1.90 8.18 -11.16
C LYS A 15 1.05 9.41 -10.83
N ARG A 16 -0.27 9.38 -11.07
CA ARG A 16 -1.18 10.48 -10.70
C ARG A 16 -1.23 10.65 -9.19
N VAL A 17 -1.44 9.57 -8.44
CA VAL A 17 -1.50 9.61 -6.97
C VAL A 17 -0.19 10.14 -6.38
N ILE A 18 0.96 9.63 -6.86
CA ILE A 18 2.28 10.09 -6.39
C ILE A 18 2.46 11.61 -6.60
N ARG A 19 1.99 12.14 -7.73
CA ARG A 19 2.07 13.57 -8.03
C ARG A 19 1.13 14.40 -7.16
N GLN A 20 -0.11 13.94 -6.96
CA GLN A 20 -1.11 14.64 -6.14
C GLN A 20 -0.67 14.75 -4.67
N ASN A 21 0.01 13.73 -4.16
CA ASN A 21 0.46 13.70 -2.76
C ASN A 21 1.91 14.19 -2.58
N HIS A 22 2.57 14.68 -3.64
CA HIS A 22 3.95 15.15 -3.62
C HIS A 22 4.95 14.13 -3.00
N TRP A 23 4.73 12.83 -3.24
CA TRP A 23 5.48 11.76 -2.56
C TRP A 23 6.91 11.56 -3.04
N LEU A 24 7.34 12.22 -4.13
CA LEU A 24 8.72 12.14 -4.60
C LEU A 24 9.37 13.51 -4.62
N VAL A 25 10.34 13.71 -3.75
CA VAL A 25 11.13 14.93 -3.61
C VAL A 25 12.61 14.62 -3.90
N ARG A 26 13.34 15.64 -4.36
CA ARG A 26 14.78 15.53 -4.61
C ARG A 26 15.51 15.12 -3.33
N GLY A 27 16.40 14.13 -3.44
CA GLY A 27 17.18 13.58 -2.33
C GLY A 27 16.49 12.42 -1.60
N ASP A 28 15.27 12.06 -2.00
CA ASP A 28 14.57 10.93 -1.39
C ASP A 28 15.31 9.61 -1.60
N ARG A 29 15.25 8.77 -0.57
CA ARG A 29 15.71 7.38 -0.59
C ARG A 29 14.49 6.51 -0.32
N ILE A 30 13.84 6.07 -1.39
CA ILE A 30 12.59 5.30 -1.34
C ILE A 30 12.92 3.85 -1.01
N GLY A 31 12.42 3.37 0.13
CA GLY A 31 12.55 1.98 0.55
C GLY A 31 11.33 1.16 0.19
N PHE A 32 11.50 -0.10 -0.19
CA PHE A 32 10.43 -1.09 -0.23
C PHE A 32 10.91 -2.40 0.38
N PHE A 33 10.01 -3.18 0.98
CA PHE A 33 10.34 -4.46 1.60
C PHE A 33 10.15 -5.60 0.61
N GLU A 34 11.23 -6.28 0.28
CA GLU A 34 11.19 -7.52 -0.50
C GLU A 34 10.49 -8.64 0.27
N GLY A 35 9.72 -9.45 -0.45
CA GLY A 35 9.01 -10.59 0.13
C GLY A 35 7.67 -10.21 0.77
N MET A 36 7.30 -8.93 0.82
CA MET A 36 5.95 -8.50 1.21
C MET A 36 4.94 -8.76 0.08
N ARG A 37 3.66 -8.97 0.44
CA ARG A 37 2.57 -9.03 -0.54
C ARG A 37 2.64 -7.79 -1.43
N GLY A 38 2.54 -7.99 -2.75
CA GLY A 38 2.61 -6.92 -3.76
C GLY A 38 3.97 -6.26 -3.93
N SER A 39 5.04 -6.71 -3.25
CA SER A 39 6.36 -6.08 -3.33
C SER A 39 7.04 -6.23 -4.69
N GLU A 40 6.85 -7.36 -5.39
CA GLU A 40 7.44 -7.55 -6.73
C GLU A 40 6.82 -6.64 -7.80
N PRO A 41 5.48 -6.56 -7.99
CA PRO A 41 4.90 -5.59 -8.92
C PRO A 41 5.18 -4.15 -8.50
N LEU A 42 5.28 -3.87 -7.19
CA LEU A 42 5.72 -2.56 -6.71
C LEU A 42 7.16 -2.27 -7.13
N PHE A 43 8.08 -3.22 -7.00
CA PHE A 43 9.46 -3.07 -7.45
C PHE A 43 9.52 -2.80 -8.95
N VAL A 44 8.82 -3.59 -9.77
CA VAL A 44 8.75 -3.37 -11.23
C VAL A 44 8.24 -1.96 -11.55
N PHE A 45 7.20 -1.50 -10.85
CA PHE A 45 6.69 -0.14 -11.03
C PHE A 45 7.72 0.93 -10.62
N LEU A 46 8.35 0.80 -9.45
CA LEU A 46 9.30 1.77 -8.91
C LEU A 46 10.59 1.83 -9.73
N GLU A 47 11.12 0.69 -10.16
CA GLU A 47 12.29 0.61 -11.02
C GLU A 47 12.03 1.38 -12.32
N ASN A 48 10.90 1.12 -12.99
CA ASN A 48 10.52 1.85 -14.20
C ASN A 48 10.25 3.35 -13.96
N LEU A 49 9.69 3.70 -12.79
CA LEU A 49 9.41 5.09 -12.43
C LEU A 49 10.69 5.89 -12.17
N LEU A 50 11.68 5.28 -11.53
CA LEU A 50 12.88 5.95 -11.02
C LEU A 50 14.11 5.77 -11.92
N ASN A 51 14.07 4.88 -12.93
CA ASN A 51 15.22 4.60 -13.80
C ASN A 51 15.87 5.86 -14.42
N ASN A 52 15.07 6.88 -14.72
CA ASN A 52 15.56 8.15 -15.30
C ASN A 52 15.80 9.27 -14.28
N ARG A 53 15.71 8.97 -12.97
CA ARG A 53 15.85 9.94 -11.88
C ARG A 53 17.09 9.66 -11.06
N SER A 54 18.17 10.40 -11.35
CA SER A 54 19.40 10.35 -10.55
C SER A 54 19.28 11.07 -9.20
N ASP A 55 18.19 11.81 -8.99
CA ASP A 55 17.96 12.65 -7.82
C ASP A 55 17.18 11.94 -6.71
N VAL A 56 16.71 10.72 -6.95
CA VAL A 56 15.97 9.87 -6.00
C VAL A 56 16.57 8.47 -6.02
N GLY A 57 16.90 7.92 -4.85
CA GLY A 57 17.40 6.56 -4.71
C GLY A 57 16.28 5.55 -4.45
N LEU A 58 16.43 4.34 -4.97
CA LEU A 58 15.60 3.17 -4.65
C LEU A 58 16.41 2.19 -3.78
N ILE A 59 15.85 1.78 -2.64
CA ILE A 59 16.48 0.87 -1.69
C ILE A 59 15.58 -0.34 -1.48
N ARG A 60 16.13 -1.52 -1.74
CA ARG A 60 15.50 -2.79 -1.39
C ARG A 60 15.81 -3.10 0.07
N LEU A 61 14.78 -3.28 0.88
CA LEU A 61 14.87 -3.67 2.28
C LEU A 61 14.54 -5.15 2.41
N ILE A 62 15.32 -5.87 3.21
CA ILE A 62 15.17 -7.30 3.45
C ILE A 62 14.69 -7.49 4.88
N LEU A 63 13.66 -8.31 5.06
CA LEU A 63 13.17 -8.69 6.37
C LEU A 63 14.07 -9.73 7.03
N PRO A 64 14.21 -9.74 8.36
CA PRO A 64 14.95 -10.78 9.07
C PRO A 64 14.29 -12.14 8.90
N ASP A 65 15.10 -13.21 8.89
CA ASP A 65 14.69 -14.62 8.68
C ASP A 65 13.62 -15.12 9.65
N SER A 66 13.40 -14.43 10.77
CA SER A 66 12.36 -14.75 11.75
C SER A 66 10.93 -14.41 11.26
N ALA A 67 10.78 -13.69 10.15
CA ALA A 67 9.47 -13.42 9.57
C ALA A 67 8.89 -14.71 8.96
N THR A 68 7.81 -15.22 9.53
CA THR A 68 7.14 -16.44 9.05
C THR A 68 5.89 -16.08 8.24
N LEU A 69 5.54 -16.91 7.25
CA LEU A 69 4.34 -16.69 6.41
C LEU A 69 3.01 -16.73 7.19
N ASN A 70 3.02 -17.16 8.45
CA ASN A 70 1.83 -17.32 9.27
C ASN A 70 1.60 -16.14 10.23
N GLU A 71 2.59 -15.28 10.41
CA GLU A 71 2.52 -14.13 11.32
C GLU A 71 2.85 -12.86 10.55
N PRO A 72 1.95 -11.87 10.55
CA PRO A 72 2.22 -10.63 9.84
C PRO A 72 3.32 -9.84 10.53
N VAL A 73 4.09 -9.12 9.73
CA VAL A 73 5.25 -8.36 10.21
C VAL A 73 4.77 -7.10 10.94
N PRO A 74 5.20 -6.83 12.19
CA PRO A 74 4.83 -5.61 12.90
C PRO A 74 5.37 -4.34 12.19
N LEU A 75 4.55 -3.30 12.06
CA LEU A 75 4.99 -2.03 11.45
C LEU A 75 6.21 -1.39 12.13
N GLN A 76 6.35 -1.55 13.44
CA GLN A 76 7.52 -1.02 14.16
C GLN A 76 8.82 -1.66 13.65
N ALA A 77 8.81 -2.97 13.36
CA ALA A 77 9.96 -3.66 12.82
C ALA A 77 10.33 -3.14 11.43
N LEU A 78 9.33 -2.83 10.59
CA LEU A 78 9.54 -2.18 9.30
C LEU A 78 10.19 -0.79 9.48
N SER A 79 9.66 0.02 10.39
CA SER A 79 10.23 1.35 10.69
C SER A 79 11.71 1.25 11.09
N ASP A 80 12.04 0.36 12.01
CA ASP A 80 13.41 0.20 12.50
C ASP A 80 14.40 -0.19 11.39
N ILE A 81 14.00 -1.10 10.50
CA ILE A 81 14.81 -1.54 9.36
C ILE A 81 15.01 -0.38 8.38
N ALA A 82 13.94 0.32 8.03
CA ALA A 82 14.00 1.43 7.10
C ALA A 82 14.84 2.60 7.64
N ILE A 83 14.71 2.96 8.92
CA ILE A 83 15.53 4.00 9.58
C ILE A 83 17.01 3.60 9.50
N LYS A 84 17.35 2.36 9.86
CA LYS A 84 18.75 1.87 9.82
C LYS A 84 19.35 1.89 8.42
N ALA A 85 18.54 1.65 7.39
CA ALA A 85 18.97 1.75 5.99
C ALA A 85 19.10 3.20 5.48
N GLY A 86 18.62 4.18 6.26
CA GLY A 86 18.56 5.60 5.92
C GLY A 86 17.54 5.89 4.81
N VAL A 87 16.45 5.14 4.77
CA VAL A 87 15.29 5.40 3.91
C VAL A 87 14.55 6.65 4.40
N THR A 88 14.16 7.52 3.47
CA THR A 88 13.40 8.74 3.79
C THR A 88 11.89 8.56 3.63
N ARG A 89 11.48 7.55 2.85
CA ARG A 89 10.07 7.21 2.61
C ARG A 89 9.93 5.73 2.27
N ILE A 90 8.92 5.07 2.82
CA ILE A 90 8.60 3.67 2.51
C ILE A 90 7.51 3.64 1.43
N ALA A 91 7.68 2.78 0.44
CA ALA A 91 6.66 2.44 -0.54
C ALA A 91 6.01 1.10 -0.14
N LEU A 92 4.68 1.10 -0.02
CA LEU A 92 3.88 -0.12 0.19
C LEU A 92 2.91 -0.30 -0.99
N SER A 93 2.47 -1.54 -1.19
CA SER A 93 1.67 -1.94 -2.35
C SER A 93 0.17 -1.97 -2.09
N ASP A 94 -0.30 -1.31 -1.04
CA ASP A 94 -1.69 -1.32 -0.61
C ASP A 94 -2.62 -0.95 -1.74
N THR A 95 -3.66 -1.77 -1.91
CA THR A 95 -4.69 -1.60 -2.93
C THR A 95 -5.90 -0.85 -2.39
N THR A 96 -6.88 -0.63 -3.26
CA THR A 96 -8.19 -0.10 -2.86
C THR A 96 -8.85 -0.97 -1.79
N GLU A 97 -8.78 -2.30 -1.93
CA GLU A 97 -9.33 -3.25 -0.96
C GLU A 97 -8.59 -3.20 0.37
N ASP A 98 -7.26 -3.08 0.36
CA ASP A 98 -6.47 -2.99 1.59
C ASP A 98 -6.86 -1.77 2.42
N ILE A 99 -7.03 -0.62 1.77
CA ILE A 99 -7.48 0.61 2.44
C ILE A 99 -8.92 0.49 2.91
N ALA A 100 -9.80 -0.11 2.10
CA ALA A 100 -11.20 -0.33 2.50
C ALA A 100 -11.31 -1.22 3.74
N VAL A 101 -10.56 -2.33 3.79
CA VAL A 101 -10.51 -3.23 4.95
C VAL A 101 -9.97 -2.51 6.18
N ARG A 102 -8.89 -1.75 6.06
CA ARG A 102 -8.32 -0.96 7.17
C ARG A 102 -9.30 0.07 7.71
N THR A 103 -9.99 0.79 6.83
CA THR A 103 -11.03 1.74 7.21
C THR A 103 -12.16 1.06 7.97
N LEU A 104 -12.63 -0.09 7.50
CA LEU A 104 -13.63 -0.88 8.22
C LEU A 104 -13.10 -1.34 9.58
N ASP A 105 -11.87 -1.85 9.65
CA ASP A 105 -11.26 -2.32 10.89
C ASP A 105 -11.20 -1.21 11.94
N ALA A 106 -10.78 -0.01 11.55
CA ALA A 106 -10.76 1.16 12.42
C ALA A 106 -12.16 1.59 12.88
N LEU A 107 -13.17 1.53 12.00
CA LEU A 107 -14.57 1.81 12.35
C LEU A 107 -15.13 0.79 13.34
N PHE A 108 -14.90 -0.50 13.11
CA PHE A 108 -15.40 -1.57 13.99
C PHE A 108 -14.63 -1.67 15.32
N SER A 109 -13.38 -1.21 15.33
CA SER A 109 -12.51 -1.23 16.52
C SER A 109 -12.56 0.06 17.34
N ASP A 110 -13.41 1.03 16.98
CA ASP A 110 -13.49 2.37 17.61
C ASP A 110 -12.15 3.11 17.63
N LYS A 111 -11.40 3.02 16.52
CA LYS A 111 -10.08 3.62 16.31
C LYS A 111 -10.08 4.61 15.15
N VAL A 112 -11.19 5.31 14.95
CA VAL A 112 -11.38 6.25 13.84
C VAL A 112 -10.35 7.38 13.87
N ASP A 113 -9.91 7.79 15.06
CA ASP A 113 -8.84 8.77 15.23
C ASP A 113 -7.53 8.38 14.52
N LEU A 114 -7.28 7.09 14.29
CA LEU A 114 -6.10 6.64 13.55
C LEU A 114 -6.23 6.91 12.05
N LEU A 115 -7.45 6.89 11.50
CA LEU A 115 -7.71 7.27 10.12
C LEU A 115 -7.50 8.76 9.86
N LEU A 116 -7.51 9.58 10.92
CA LEU A 116 -7.22 11.02 10.83
C LEU A 116 -5.72 11.31 10.70
N ASN A 117 -4.87 10.35 11.05
CA ASN A 117 -3.42 10.56 11.16
C ASN A 117 -2.63 10.04 9.93
N GLY A 118 -3.31 9.84 8.80
CA GLY A 118 -2.71 9.34 7.56
C GLY A 118 -3.00 7.87 7.29
N ASP A 119 -2.53 7.38 6.14
CA ASP A 119 -2.78 5.99 5.73
C ASP A 119 -2.11 4.99 6.70
N HIS A 120 -0.91 5.30 7.20
CA HIS A 120 -0.09 4.44 8.08
C HIS A 120 0.45 5.22 9.28
N PRO A 121 -0.38 5.59 10.26
CA PRO A 121 0.01 6.49 11.34
C PRO A 121 1.04 5.87 12.31
N ASN A 122 1.16 4.55 12.32
CA ASN A 122 2.08 3.82 13.20
C ASN A 122 3.48 3.62 12.60
N LEU A 123 3.72 4.05 11.35
CA LEU A 123 5.05 4.05 10.75
C LEU A 123 5.79 5.35 11.08
N SER A 124 7.00 5.24 11.62
CA SER A 124 7.82 6.41 11.98
C SER A 124 8.47 7.10 10.77
N ILE A 125 8.34 6.52 9.58
CA ILE A 125 8.83 7.06 8.32
C ILE A 125 7.63 7.34 7.41
N PRO A 126 7.62 8.47 6.66
CA PRO A 126 6.58 8.74 5.68
C PRO A 126 6.33 7.58 4.73
N VAL A 127 5.08 7.34 4.39
CA VAL A 127 4.67 6.27 3.47
C VAL A 127 4.21 6.87 2.14
N MET A 128 4.40 6.11 1.06
CA MET A 128 3.68 6.28 -0.19
C MET A 128 2.99 4.98 -0.57
N LEU A 129 1.77 5.11 -1.09
CA LEU A 129 0.93 4.00 -1.53
C LEU A 129 0.62 4.15 -3.03
N PRO A 130 1.55 3.80 -3.94
CA PRO A 130 1.34 3.97 -5.38
C PRO A 130 0.09 3.24 -5.90
N PHE A 131 -0.30 2.14 -5.27
CA PHE A 131 -1.41 1.30 -5.73
C PHE A 131 -2.72 1.57 -4.99
N ARG A 132 -2.83 2.64 -4.18
CA ARG A 132 -4.05 2.92 -3.39
C ARG A 132 -5.35 3.00 -4.20
N GLU A 133 -5.28 3.40 -5.46
CA GLU A 133 -6.42 3.50 -6.39
C GLU A 133 -6.57 2.28 -7.34
N ILE A 134 -5.74 1.25 -7.14
CA ILE A 134 -5.70 0.05 -7.97
C ILE A 134 -6.37 -1.08 -7.19
N PRO A 135 -7.42 -1.71 -7.74
CA PRO A 135 -8.02 -2.90 -7.15
C PRO A 135 -7.07 -4.12 -7.13
N ASP A 136 -7.26 -5.02 -6.17
CA ASP A 136 -6.51 -6.28 -6.02
C ASP A 136 -6.46 -7.09 -7.34
N LYS A 137 -7.61 -7.20 -8.03
CA LYS A 137 -7.70 -7.94 -9.30
C LYS A 137 -6.87 -7.31 -10.41
N GLU A 138 -6.80 -5.99 -10.45
CA GLU A 138 -6.01 -5.27 -11.46
C GLU A 138 -4.51 -5.36 -11.14
N LEU A 139 -4.14 -5.29 -9.86
CA LEU A 139 -2.77 -5.51 -9.43
C LEU A 139 -2.30 -6.94 -9.75
N GLN A 140 -3.16 -7.94 -9.61
CA GLN A 140 -2.86 -9.31 -10.03
C GLN A 140 -2.61 -9.40 -11.54
N LEU A 141 -3.47 -8.80 -12.37
CA LEU A 141 -3.29 -8.80 -13.82
C LEU A 141 -2.01 -8.05 -14.24
N PHE A 142 -1.66 -6.98 -13.52
CA PHE A 142 -0.39 -6.28 -13.71
C PHE A 142 0.79 -7.19 -13.40
N ALA A 143 0.77 -7.90 -12.26
CA ALA A 143 1.82 -8.83 -11.88
C ALA A 143 1.97 -9.98 -12.91
N ASP A 144 0.85 -10.56 -13.35
CA ASP A 144 0.81 -11.61 -14.37
C ASP A 144 1.42 -11.15 -15.69
N HIS A 145 1.16 -9.90 -16.10
CA HIS A 145 1.72 -9.32 -17.32
C HIS A 145 3.25 -9.23 -17.29
N TYR A 146 3.83 -8.90 -16.13
CA TYR A 146 5.28 -8.83 -15.95
C TYR A 146 5.92 -10.14 -15.48
N GLY A 147 5.13 -11.21 -15.30
CA GLY A 147 5.62 -12.51 -14.85
C GLY A 147 6.14 -12.52 -13.40
N VAL A 148 5.58 -11.65 -12.54
CA VAL A 148 5.96 -11.50 -11.13
C VAL A 148 4.83 -11.93 -10.19
N SER A 149 5.15 -12.17 -8.92
CA SER A 149 4.21 -12.64 -7.90
C SER A 149 3.65 -11.47 -7.06
N VAL A 150 2.34 -11.48 -6.81
CA VAL A 150 1.74 -10.63 -5.76
C VAL A 150 1.85 -11.24 -4.36
N ARG A 151 2.18 -12.53 -4.24
CA ARG A 151 2.21 -13.22 -2.95
C ARG A 151 3.40 -12.75 -2.13
N GLY A 152 3.22 -12.70 -0.82
CA GLY A 152 4.27 -12.40 0.12
C GLY A 152 3.73 -12.32 1.53
N LEU A 153 4.58 -11.86 2.44
CA LEU A 153 4.24 -11.57 3.83
C LEU A 153 3.29 -10.38 3.91
N GLU A 154 2.29 -10.50 4.76
CA GLU A 154 1.46 -9.36 5.17
C GLU A 154 2.17 -8.61 6.30
N TYR A 155 1.92 -7.31 6.43
CA TYR A 155 2.27 -6.57 7.63
C TYR A 155 0.99 -6.29 8.43
N GLN A 156 1.13 -5.99 9.73
CA GLN A 156 -0.01 -5.67 10.57
C GLN A 156 0.13 -4.31 11.25
N GLU A 157 -0.93 -3.52 11.15
CA GLU A 157 -1.12 -2.30 11.94
C GLU A 157 -1.54 -2.60 13.39
N TYR A 158 -2.26 -3.71 13.64
CA TYR A 158 -2.87 -4.06 14.94
C TYR A 158 -2.66 -5.53 15.33
N HIS A 159 -3.35 -6.03 16.37
CA HIS A 159 -3.14 -7.37 16.95
C HIS A 159 -4.20 -8.42 16.57
N LEU A 160 -5.27 -8.08 15.83
CA LEU A 160 -6.41 -8.99 15.59
C LEU A 160 -6.45 -9.51 14.14
N ILE A 161 -5.58 -10.47 13.81
CA ILE A 161 -5.53 -11.16 12.51
C ILE A 161 -6.91 -11.74 12.11
N SER A 162 -7.69 -12.17 13.11
CA SER A 162 -9.00 -12.77 12.88
C SER A 162 -10.06 -11.78 12.37
N LEU A 163 -9.97 -10.51 12.74
CA LEU A 163 -10.97 -9.51 12.33
C LEU A 163 -10.72 -9.08 10.88
N GLU A 164 -9.48 -8.77 10.54
CA GLU A 164 -9.09 -8.35 9.18
C GLU A 164 -9.53 -9.36 8.11
N LYS A 165 -9.25 -10.66 8.33
CA LYS A 165 -9.66 -11.71 7.40
C LYS A 165 -11.19 -11.79 7.24
N SER A 166 -11.92 -11.60 8.33
CA SER A 166 -13.39 -11.59 8.33
C SER A 166 -13.91 -10.37 7.57
N LEU A 167 -13.31 -9.20 7.77
CA LEU A 167 -13.65 -7.97 7.05
C LEU A 167 -13.35 -8.06 5.56
N ARG A 168 -12.21 -8.66 5.17
CA ARG A 168 -11.89 -8.90 3.76
C ARG A 168 -12.91 -9.84 3.10
N THR A 169 -13.36 -10.87 3.83
CA THR A 169 -14.41 -11.78 3.35
C THR A 169 -15.73 -11.03 3.18
N LEU A 170 -16.15 -10.27 4.20
CA LEU A 170 -17.37 -9.45 4.18
C LEU A 170 -17.35 -8.43 3.03
N LEU A 171 -16.23 -7.71 2.85
CA LEU A 171 -16.07 -6.74 1.77
C LEU A 171 -16.15 -7.44 0.41
N GLY A 172 -15.54 -8.62 0.26
CA GLY A 172 -15.62 -9.42 -0.96
C GLY A 172 -17.05 -9.85 -1.30
N GLU A 173 -17.80 -10.34 -0.31
CA GLU A 173 -19.21 -10.71 -0.46
C GLU A 173 -20.07 -9.51 -0.87
N PHE A 174 -19.88 -8.36 -0.20
CA PHE A 174 -20.61 -7.15 -0.53
C PHE A 174 -20.26 -6.61 -1.92
N THR A 175 -18.98 -6.69 -2.31
CA THR A 175 -18.49 -6.27 -3.63
C THR A 175 -19.13 -7.08 -4.77
N ALA A 176 -19.54 -8.33 -4.53
CA ALA A 176 -20.23 -9.14 -5.53
C ALA A 176 -21.60 -8.55 -5.92
N GLY A 177 -22.31 -7.92 -4.97
CA GLY A 177 -23.55 -7.19 -5.23
C GLY A 177 -23.33 -5.72 -5.61
N HIS A 178 -22.22 -5.14 -5.16
CA HIS A 178 -21.90 -3.71 -5.31
C HIS A 178 -20.42 -3.50 -5.68
N PRO A 179 -20.05 -3.59 -6.98
CA PRO A 179 -18.65 -3.54 -7.41
C PRO A 179 -17.86 -2.28 -6.99
N SER A 180 -18.55 -1.18 -6.72
CA SER A 180 -17.94 0.09 -6.29
C SER A 180 -17.67 0.18 -4.79
N ALA A 181 -18.03 -0.82 -3.99
CA ALA A 181 -17.95 -0.74 -2.54
C ALA A 181 -16.54 -0.47 -1.98
N PRO A 182 -15.47 -1.16 -2.44
CA PRO A 182 -14.11 -0.85 -1.99
C PRO A 182 -13.72 0.60 -2.28
N HIS A 183 -14.10 1.09 -3.47
CA HIS A 183 -13.83 2.46 -3.89
C HIS A 183 -14.59 3.49 -3.04
N ALA A 184 -15.84 3.21 -2.68
CA ALA A 184 -16.63 4.06 -1.78
C ALA A 184 -16.00 4.15 -0.39
N MET A 185 -15.54 3.02 0.16
CA MET A 185 -14.87 2.99 1.47
C MET A 185 -13.52 3.71 1.46
N ARG A 186 -12.73 3.55 0.39
CA ARG A 186 -11.49 4.32 0.19
C ARG A 186 -11.77 5.83 0.07
N HIS A 187 -12.81 6.24 -0.66
CA HIS A 187 -13.21 7.64 -0.71
C HIS A 187 -13.66 8.20 0.63
N TYR A 188 -14.36 7.39 1.43
CA TYR A 188 -14.70 7.77 2.80
C TYR A 188 -13.42 8.01 3.62
N HIS A 189 -12.41 7.15 3.51
CA HIS A 189 -11.09 7.36 4.13
C HIS A 189 -10.45 8.68 3.70
N ASP A 190 -10.36 8.94 2.39
CA ASP A 190 -9.76 10.19 1.88
C ASP A 190 -10.48 11.44 2.41
N ASN A 191 -11.81 11.40 2.49
CA ASN A 191 -12.60 12.51 3.03
C ASN A 191 -12.31 12.75 4.51
N LEU A 192 -12.09 11.69 5.30
CA LEU A 192 -11.68 11.83 6.70
C LEU A 192 -10.30 12.50 6.83
N LEU A 193 -9.34 12.11 5.98
CA LEU A 193 -8.03 12.76 5.93
C LEU A 193 -8.12 14.24 5.56
N PHE A 194 -8.97 14.58 4.58
CA PHE A 194 -9.12 15.97 4.14
C PHE A 194 -9.59 16.90 5.26
N LEU A 195 -10.52 16.43 6.11
CA LEU A 195 -11.05 17.22 7.25
C LEU A 195 -9.98 17.61 8.28
N THR A 196 -8.82 16.97 8.28
CA THR A 196 -7.73 17.24 9.23
C THR A 196 -6.61 18.11 8.64
N SER A 197 -6.66 18.38 7.34
CA SER A 197 -5.62 19.12 6.61
C SER A 197 -5.89 20.63 6.48
N GLU A 198 -7.00 21.11 7.03
CA GLU A 198 -7.42 22.54 7.01
C GLU A 198 -7.12 23.30 8.32
N ASP A 199 -6.47 22.69 9.31
CA ASP A 199 -6.00 23.33 10.56
C ASP A 199 -4.48 23.56 10.56
#